data_AF-A0A6A3CK35-F1
#
_entry.id   AF-A0A6A3CK35-F1
#
_cell.length_a   1.000
_cell.length_b   1.000
_cell.length_c   1.000
_cell.angle_alpha   90.00
_cell.angle_beta   90.00
_cell.angle_gamma   90.00
#
_symmetry.space_group_name_H-M   'P 1'
#
loop_
_entity.id
_entity.type
_entity.pdbx_description
1 polymer ?
#
loop_
_entity_poly.entity_id
_entity_poly.type
_entity_poly.pdbx_seq_one_letter_code
_entity_poly.pdbx_strand_id
1 'polypeptide(L)'
;MGDKYLIRSLFVYGNYDGKNEIPRFDLHLGSNNGVPFISSLELRFLPNTTYQTQAGSLEHFGRFDVASATPGTFRYKEDLYDRVWWPYSKLDWKQINTSLVIDSENNNYRPPLRAMMSAGTLVNANMSMDFSIRTDPDSQLYVYIHIAELEELKANESRVFNISYNGKHWFGPYRPSYLSAHIIFSQYPSTGNEQKFSIYRTEDSTHPPILNAIEIYLVKNFSKSEMVQKDVDVILNIKSMYGLKRNWQGDPCVPKDYLWEGLDCSYNGYDPPRIISL
;
A
#
# COMPACT_ATOMS: atom_id res chain seq x y z
N MET A 1 -8.71 -1.88 19.71
CA MET A 1 -8.00 -1.63 18.44
C MET A 1 -9.02 -1.12 17.45
N GLY A 2 -8.75 0.00 16.79
CA GLY A 2 -9.64 0.58 15.78
C GLY A 2 -9.68 -0.27 14.50
N ASP A 3 -10.65 0.03 13.64
CA ASP A 3 -10.76 -0.56 12.31
C ASP A 3 -9.70 0.02 11.36
N LYS A 4 -9.19 -0.82 10.44
CA LYS A 4 -8.25 -0.41 9.40
C LYS A 4 -8.98 -0.09 8.10
N TYR A 5 -8.61 1.02 7.49
CA TYR A 5 -9.19 1.47 6.22
C TYR A 5 -8.12 1.77 5.18
N LEU A 6 -8.38 1.40 3.93
CA LEU A 6 -7.78 2.03 2.77
C LEU A 6 -8.53 3.33 2.52
N ILE A 7 -7.81 4.45 2.56
CA ILE A 7 -8.33 5.78 2.26
C ILE A 7 -7.81 6.20 0.88
N ARG A 8 -8.71 6.68 0.02
CA ARG A 8 -8.37 7.20 -1.30
C ARG A 8 -9.05 8.54 -1.51
N SER A 9 -8.27 9.56 -1.86
CA SER A 9 -8.75 10.88 -2.26
C SER A 9 -8.46 11.11 -3.75
N LEU A 10 -9.46 11.57 -4.50
CA LEU A 10 -9.32 11.98 -5.90
C LEU A 10 -9.45 13.50 -6.03
N PHE A 11 -8.56 14.09 -6.80
CA PHE A 11 -8.53 15.52 -7.10
C PHE A 11 -8.59 15.72 -8.61
N VAL A 12 -9.70 16.25 -9.11
CA VAL A 12 -9.86 16.63 -10.52
C VAL A 12 -9.85 18.14 -10.62
N TYR A 13 -8.80 18.69 -11.22
CA TYR A 13 -8.71 20.12 -11.50
C TYR A 13 -9.13 20.40 -12.93
N GLY A 14 -10.31 21.02 -13.08
CA GLY A 14 -10.90 21.41 -14.37
C GLY A 14 -10.70 22.88 -14.75
N ASN A 15 -9.77 23.59 -14.11
CA ASN A 15 -9.59 25.04 -14.26
C ASN A 15 -10.86 25.86 -13.95
N TYR A 16 -11.64 25.44 -12.95
CA TYR A 16 -12.89 26.10 -12.57
C TYR A 16 -12.70 27.52 -12.03
N ASP A 17 -11.49 27.86 -11.57
CA ASP A 17 -11.12 29.19 -11.10
C ASP A 17 -10.47 30.06 -12.19
N GLY A 18 -10.31 29.54 -13.40
CA GLY A 18 -9.75 30.25 -14.55
C GLY A 18 -8.25 30.58 -14.45
N LYS A 19 -7.54 30.09 -13.42
CA LYS A 19 -6.13 30.44 -13.19
C LYS A 19 -5.16 29.69 -14.10
N ASN A 20 -5.58 28.56 -14.63
CA ASN A 20 -4.77 27.68 -15.48
C ASN A 20 -3.45 27.24 -14.82
N GLU A 21 -3.45 27.15 -13.49
CA GLU A 21 -2.30 26.71 -12.69
C GLU A 21 -2.60 25.39 -11.97
N ILE A 22 -1.60 24.51 -11.85
CA ILE A 22 -1.75 23.26 -11.08
C ILE A 22 -1.88 23.64 -9.60
N PRO A 23 -3.02 23.34 -8.94
CA PRO A 23 -3.23 23.69 -7.54
C PRO A 23 -2.25 22.94 -6.65
N ARG A 24 -1.67 23.65 -5.67
CA ARG A 24 -0.87 23.10 -4.57
C ARG A 24 -1.60 23.37 -3.27
N PHE A 25 -1.84 22.31 -2.51
CA PHE A 25 -2.58 22.39 -1.24
C PHE A 25 -2.15 21.24 -0.33
N ASP A 26 -2.33 21.45 0.95
CA ASP A 26 -2.26 20.39 1.95
C ASP A 26 -3.66 19.81 2.17
N LEU A 27 -3.76 18.48 2.27
CA LEU A 27 -5.02 17.82 2.59
C LEU A 27 -5.17 17.73 4.11
N HIS A 28 -6.20 18.38 4.64
CA HIS A 28 -6.63 18.24 6.02
C HIS A 28 -8.05 17.69 6.08
N LEU A 29 -8.31 16.76 6.99
CA LEU A 29 -9.65 16.25 7.26
C LEU A 29 -10.33 17.16 8.31
N GLY A 30 -11.12 18.12 7.85
CA GLY A 30 -11.83 19.09 8.69
C GLY A 30 -12.48 20.20 7.85
N SER A 31 -13.50 20.89 8.38
CA SER A 31 -14.13 22.02 7.67
C SER A 31 -13.44 23.33 8.01
N ASN A 32 -13.09 24.11 6.98
CA ASN A 32 -12.80 25.54 7.10
C ASN A 32 -13.34 26.28 5.87
N ASN A 33 -13.44 27.62 5.98
CA ASN A 33 -13.94 28.57 4.98
C ASN A 33 -13.11 28.69 3.68
N GLY A 34 -12.23 27.73 3.39
CA GLY A 34 -11.61 27.59 2.07
C GLY A 34 -12.61 27.02 1.05
N VAL A 35 -12.23 26.97 -0.22
CA VAL A 35 -12.89 26.10 -1.21
C VAL A 35 -12.09 24.80 -1.27
N PRO A 36 -12.30 23.83 -0.35
CA PRO A 36 -11.66 22.53 -0.48
C PRO A 36 -12.26 21.84 -1.70
N PHE A 37 -11.43 21.50 -2.68
CA PHE A 37 -11.88 20.64 -3.77
C PHE A 37 -11.32 19.24 -3.51
N ILE A 38 -12.16 18.36 -2.97
CA ILE A 38 -11.96 16.91 -3.04
C ILE A 38 -13.07 16.40 -3.95
N SER A 39 -12.71 15.81 -5.08
CA SER A 39 -13.72 15.29 -6.02
C SER A 39 -14.37 14.03 -5.47
N SER A 40 -13.58 13.16 -4.81
CA SER A 40 -14.11 12.03 -4.04
C SER A 40 -13.19 11.65 -2.89
N LEU A 41 -13.80 11.19 -1.80
CA LEU A 41 -13.13 10.52 -0.68
C LEU A 41 -13.77 9.14 -0.51
N GLU A 42 -12.96 8.10 -0.69
CA GLU A 42 -13.39 6.71 -0.57
C GLU A 42 -12.74 6.07 0.65
N LEU A 43 -13.54 5.37 1.43
CA LEU A 43 -13.08 4.51 2.52
C LEU A 43 -13.44 3.06 2.20
N ARG A 44 -12.45 2.18 2.26
CA ARG A 44 -12.62 0.73 2.09
C ARG A 44 -12.08 0.02 3.31
N PHE A 45 -12.91 -0.80 3.94
CA PHE A 45 -12.50 -1.60 5.08
C PHE A 45 -11.39 -2.58 4.67
N LEU A 46 -10.38 -2.72 5.53
CA LEU A 46 -9.34 -3.74 5.43
C LEU A 46 -9.25 -4.52 6.74
N PRO A 47 -9.04 -5.85 6.69
CA PRO A 47 -8.84 -6.61 7.92
C PRO A 47 -7.59 -6.13 8.68
N ASN A 48 -7.66 -6.05 10.01
CA ASN A 48 -6.53 -5.60 10.84
C ASN A 48 -5.29 -6.52 10.73
N THR A 49 -5.47 -7.75 10.26
CA THR A 49 -4.41 -8.72 10.01
C THR A 49 -3.61 -8.48 8.74
N THR A 50 -4.06 -7.62 7.81
CA THR A 50 -3.32 -7.30 6.58
C THR A 50 -2.44 -6.08 6.78
N TYR A 51 -1.34 -5.96 6.04
CA TYR A 51 -0.48 -4.78 6.03
C TYR A 51 -0.14 -4.26 7.44
N GLN A 52 0.33 -5.15 8.31
CA GLN A 52 0.80 -4.78 9.63
C GLN A 52 2.16 -4.08 9.49
N THR A 53 2.31 -2.92 10.11
CA THR A 53 3.54 -2.14 10.08
C THR A 53 4.02 -1.87 11.50
N GLN A 54 5.34 -1.92 11.68
CA GLN A 54 5.99 -1.52 12.93
C GLN A 54 6.25 0.00 13.01
N ALA A 55 6.07 0.72 11.90
CA ALA A 55 6.35 2.15 11.78
C ALA A 55 5.30 2.86 10.92
N GLY A 56 4.73 3.95 11.44
CA GLY A 56 3.87 4.86 10.70
C GLY A 56 2.62 4.23 10.07
N SER A 57 1.97 4.99 9.20
CA SER A 57 0.92 4.51 8.29
C SER A 57 1.53 4.12 6.94
N LEU A 58 0.78 3.39 6.10
CA LEU A 58 1.25 2.98 4.78
C LEU A 58 0.66 3.87 3.69
N GLU A 59 1.54 4.53 2.93
CA GLU A 59 1.21 5.25 1.71
C GLU A 59 1.40 4.31 0.51
N HIS A 60 0.39 4.22 -0.36
CA HIS A 60 0.42 3.35 -1.52
C HIS A 60 1.40 3.88 -2.58
N PHE A 61 2.46 3.11 -2.88
CA PHE A 61 3.38 3.43 -3.98
C PHE A 61 2.90 2.82 -5.30
N GLY A 62 2.56 1.52 -5.28
CA GLY A 62 2.07 0.83 -6.46
C GLY A 62 1.64 -0.61 -6.17
N ARG A 63 0.70 -1.11 -6.97
CA ARG A 63 0.35 -2.54 -7.06
C ARG A 63 0.36 -2.95 -8.50
N PHE A 64 1.00 -4.07 -8.78
CA PHE A 64 1.32 -4.50 -10.12
C PHE A 64 0.93 -5.95 -10.33
N ASP A 65 0.09 -6.23 -11.33
CA ASP A 65 -0.13 -7.58 -11.84
C ASP A 65 0.89 -7.87 -12.95
N VAL A 66 1.65 -8.94 -12.76
CA VAL A 66 2.84 -9.22 -13.56
C VAL A 66 2.47 -10.06 -14.78
N ALA A 67 2.93 -9.60 -15.94
CA ALA A 67 2.67 -10.20 -17.23
C ALA A 67 1.17 -10.51 -17.39
N SER A 68 0.31 -9.53 -17.13
CA SER A 68 -1.15 -9.72 -17.17
C SER A 68 -1.65 -10.19 -18.53
N ALA A 69 -2.47 -11.24 -18.56
CA ALA A 69 -3.13 -11.72 -19.78
C ALA A 69 -4.19 -10.74 -20.30
N THR A 70 -4.69 -9.85 -19.45
CA THR A 70 -5.72 -8.87 -19.81
C THR A 70 -5.17 -7.46 -19.70
N PRO A 71 -5.21 -6.64 -20.77
CA PRO A 71 -4.66 -5.31 -20.74
C PRO A 71 -5.45 -4.38 -19.81
N GLY A 72 -4.77 -3.32 -19.34
CA GLY A 72 -5.39 -2.23 -18.61
C GLY A 72 -5.37 -2.41 -17.09
N THR A 73 -5.59 -1.29 -16.41
CA THR A 73 -5.70 -1.23 -14.96
C THR A 73 -7.04 -1.80 -14.50
N PHE A 74 -7.07 -2.33 -13.26
CA PHE A 74 -8.31 -2.83 -12.69
C PHE A 74 -8.44 -2.56 -11.19
N ARG A 75 -9.68 -2.69 -10.70
CA ARG A 75 -10.07 -2.50 -9.29
C ARG A 75 -11.34 -3.30 -8.99
N TYR A 76 -12.30 -2.75 -8.23
CA TYR A 76 -13.64 -3.32 -8.15
C TYR A 76 -14.28 -3.45 -9.56
N LYS A 77 -14.93 -4.56 -9.93
CA LYS A 77 -15.35 -5.71 -9.10
C LYS A 77 -14.35 -6.86 -8.99
N GLU A 78 -13.20 -6.77 -9.66
CA GLU A 78 -12.21 -7.85 -9.72
C GLU A 78 -11.38 -7.95 -8.42
N ASP A 79 -11.24 -6.85 -7.68
CA ASP A 79 -10.68 -6.82 -6.33
C ASP A 79 -11.74 -6.46 -5.30
N LEU A 80 -11.97 -7.34 -4.33
CA LEU A 80 -12.93 -7.17 -3.24
C LEU A 80 -12.62 -5.95 -2.36
N TYR A 81 -11.34 -5.65 -2.15
CA TYR A 81 -10.90 -4.48 -1.38
C TYR A 81 -10.81 -3.22 -2.24
N ASP A 82 -11.21 -3.29 -3.51
CA ASP A 82 -11.25 -2.18 -4.44
C ASP A 82 -9.89 -1.45 -4.55
N ARG A 83 -8.79 -2.23 -4.43
CA ARG A 83 -7.42 -1.75 -4.68
C ARG A 83 -7.23 -1.62 -6.19
N VAL A 84 -6.45 -0.62 -6.59
CA VAL A 84 -6.11 -0.42 -8.00
C VAL A 84 -4.82 -1.18 -8.31
N TRP A 85 -4.83 -1.94 -9.40
CA TRP A 85 -3.71 -2.71 -9.92
C TRP A 85 -3.31 -2.23 -11.32
N TRP A 86 -2.02 -2.21 -11.59
CA TRP A 86 -1.42 -1.75 -12.84
C TRP A 86 -0.64 -2.88 -13.53
N PRO A 87 -0.84 -3.11 -14.84
CA PRO A 87 -0.11 -4.14 -15.55
C PRO A 87 1.39 -3.82 -15.55
N TYR A 88 2.20 -4.83 -15.27
CA TYR A 88 3.66 -4.71 -15.29
C TYR A 88 4.29 -5.88 -16.04
N SER A 89 5.18 -5.59 -16.99
CA SER A 89 5.88 -6.61 -17.76
C SER A 89 7.21 -6.07 -18.25
N LYS A 90 8.19 -6.95 -18.48
CA LYS A 90 9.45 -6.63 -19.13
C LYS A 90 9.63 -7.45 -20.40
N LEU A 91 10.45 -6.95 -21.33
CA LEU A 91 10.73 -7.59 -22.62
C LEU A 91 11.38 -8.98 -22.47
N ASP A 92 12.18 -9.18 -21.44
CA ASP A 92 12.86 -10.42 -21.10
C ASP A 92 11.97 -11.42 -20.33
N TRP A 93 10.73 -11.03 -20.02
CA TRP A 93 9.77 -11.85 -19.30
C TRP A 93 8.74 -12.45 -20.27
N LYS A 94 8.57 -13.77 -20.18
CA LYS A 94 7.51 -14.52 -20.83
C LYS A 94 6.29 -14.59 -19.90
N GLN A 95 5.11 -14.42 -20.47
CA GLN A 95 3.84 -14.65 -19.79
C GLN A 95 3.51 -16.15 -19.73
N ILE A 96 3.01 -16.57 -18.58
CA ILE A 96 2.30 -17.82 -18.38
C ILE A 96 0.98 -17.52 -17.67
N ASN A 97 -0.07 -18.28 -17.97
CA ASN A 97 -1.40 -18.07 -17.40
C ASN A 97 -2.13 -19.40 -17.18
N THR A 98 -3.19 -19.35 -16.39
CA THR A 98 -4.10 -20.47 -16.17
C THR A 98 -5.54 -19.99 -16.08
N SER A 99 -6.49 -20.87 -16.40
CA SER A 99 -7.93 -20.68 -16.15
C SER A 99 -8.42 -21.45 -14.92
N LEU A 100 -7.53 -22.22 -14.28
CA LEU A 100 -7.85 -23.01 -13.08
C LEU A 100 -7.92 -22.12 -11.84
N VAL A 101 -8.68 -22.59 -10.84
CA VAL A 101 -8.84 -21.89 -9.56
C VAL A 101 -7.52 -21.94 -8.79
N ILE A 102 -7.07 -20.76 -8.34
CA ILE A 102 -5.90 -20.62 -7.48
C ILE A 102 -6.38 -20.50 -6.04
N ASP A 103 -5.96 -21.42 -5.19
CA ASP A 103 -6.27 -21.39 -3.76
C ASP A 103 -5.61 -20.17 -3.11
N SER A 104 -6.44 -19.34 -2.49
CA SER A 104 -6.06 -18.18 -1.69
C SER A 104 -6.93 -18.06 -0.43
N GLU A 105 -7.62 -19.13 -0.02
CA GLU A 105 -8.68 -19.04 0.98
C GLU A 105 -8.17 -18.61 2.36
N ASN A 106 -6.97 -19.05 2.74
CA ASN A 106 -6.32 -18.69 4.00
C ASN A 106 -5.55 -17.36 3.96
N ASN A 107 -5.70 -16.58 2.89
CA ASN A 107 -4.98 -15.35 2.69
C ASN A 107 -5.86 -14.12 2.94
N ASN A 108 -5.71 -13.50 4.12
CA ASN A 108 -6.47 -12.30 4.49
C ASN A 108 -6.23 -11.11 3.54
N TYR A 109 -5.12 -11.10 2.81
CA TYR A 109 -4.85 -10.07 1.79
C TYR A 109 -5.71 -10.24 0.54
N ARG A 110 -6.34 -11.41 0.34
CA ARG A 110 -7.27 -11.70 -0.77
C ARG A 110 -6.80 -11.09 -2.11
N PRO A 111 -5.60 -11.43 -2.62
CA PRO A 111 -5.15 -10.91 -3.91
C PRO A 111 -6.18 -11.28 -4.99
N PRO A 112 -6.50 -10.39 -5.93
CA PRO A 112 -7.53 -10.63 -6.93
C PRO A 112 -7.11 -11.77 -7.86
N LEU A 113 -8.06 -12.60 -8.28
CA LEU A 113 -7.80 -13.73 -9.19
C LEU A 113 -7.08 -13.27 -10.46
N ARG A 114 -7.46 -12.11 -11.00
CA ARG A 114 -6.82 -11.51 -12.17
C ARG A 114 -5.31 -11.30 -12.02
N ALA A 115 -4.85 -10.88 -10.84
CA ALA A 115 -3.42 -10.73 -10.57
C ALA A 115 -2.71 -12.08 -10.36
N MET A 116 -3.43 -13.09 -9.90
CA MET A 116 -2.84 -14.41 -9.60
C MET A 116 -2.85 -15.35 -10.80
N MET A 117 -3.80 -15.23 -11.72
CA MET A 117 -3.98 -16.14 -12.87
C MET A 117 -2.94 -15.97 -13.98
N SER A 118 -2.17 -14.88 -13.93
CA SER A 118 -1.05 -14.63 -14.84
C SER A 118 0.24 -14.50 -14.03
N ALA A 119 1.35 -14.90 -14.63
CA ALA A 119 2.67 -14.70 -14.06
C ALA A 119 3.71 -14.42 -15.15
N GLY A 120 4.72 -13.65 -14.76
CA GLY A 120 5.95 -13.53 -15.51
C GLY A 120 6.91 -14.66 -15.13
N THR A 121 7.63 -15.15 -16.13
CA THR A 121 8.79 -16.04 -15.99
C THR A 121 9.87 -15.59 -16.97
N LEU A 122 11.11 -16.06 -16.87
CA LEU A 122 12.18 -15.67 -17.79
C LEU A 122 12.15 -16.45 -19.10
N VAL A 123 12.48 -15.77 -20.20
CA VAL A 123 12.82 -16.42 -21.48
C VAL A 123 14.17 -17.14 -21.36
N ASN A 124 15.15 -16.51 -20.71
CA ASN A 124 16.45 -17.11 -20.41
C ASN A 124 16.51 -17.52 -18.93
N ALA A 125 16.44 -18.83 -18.66
CA ALA A 125 16.39 -19.37 -17.31
C ALA A 125 17.65 -19.14 -16.45
N ASN A 126 18.76 -18.70 -17.05
CA ASN A 126 20.00 -18.39 -16.32
C ASN A 126 20.09 -16.93 -15.87
N MET A 127 19.09 -16.09 -16.19
CA MET A 127 19.02 -14.72 -15.69
C MET A 127 18.22 -14.63 -14.38
N SER A 128 18.17 -13.45 -13.79
CA SER A 128 17.30 -13.13 -12.65
C SER A 128 16.14 -12.23 -13.09
N MET A 129 14.97 -12.44 -12.51
CA MET A 129 13.85 -11.51 -12.62
C MET A 129 14.11 -10.34 -11.68
N ASP A 130 14.58 -9.24 -12.25
CA ASP A 130 14.95 -8.06 -11.49
C ASP A 130 13.84 -7.01 -11.51
N PHE A 131 13.59 -6.33 -10.40
CA PHE A 131 12.85 -5.06 -10.36
C PHE A 131 13.47 -4.13 -9.33
N SER A 132 13.43 -2.82 -9.60
CA SER A 132 14.02 -1.80 -8.73
C SER A 132 12.99 -0.74 -8.41
N ILE A 133 12.97 -0.30 -7.16
CA ILE A 133 12.17 0.82 -6.69
C ILE A 133 13.12 1.97 -6.42
N ARG A 134 12.83 3.14 -6.99
CA ARG A 134 13.55 4.38 -6.70
C ARG A 134 12.70 5.25 -5.79
N THR A 135 13.29 5.63 -4.66
CA THR A 135 12.65 6.45 -3.63
C THR A 135 13.63 7.48 -3.11
N ASP A 136 13.16 8.42 -2.30
CA ASP A 136 14.07 9.29 -1.56
C ASP A 136 14.93 8.44 -0.59
N PRO A 137 16.18 8.85 -0.29
CA PRO A 137 17.11 8.04 0.51
C PRO A 137 16.56 7.64 1.88
N ASP A 138 15.76 8.51 2.51
CA ASP A 138 15.18 8.30 3.84
C ASP A 138 13.82 7.59 3.80
N SER A 139 13.28 7.33 2.60
CA SER A 139 12.00 6.65 2.46
C SER A 139 12.12 5.20 2.87
N GLN A 140 11.27 4.83 3.83
CA GLN A 140 11.07 3.47 4.28
C GLN A 140 9.99 2.79 3.44
N LEU A 141 10.20 1.55 3.00
CA LEU A 141 9.21 0.82 2.21
C LEU A 141 8.99 -0.62 2.67
N TYR A 142 7.79 -1.12 2.36
CA TYR A 142 7.39 -2.51 2.44
C TYR A 142 7.10 -3.04 1.04
N VAL A 143 7.56 -4.25 0.75
CA VAL A 143 7.25 -4.98 -0.49
C VAL A 143 6.47 -6.24 -0.15
N TYR A 144 5.49 -6.55 -0.98
CA TYR A 144 4.71 -7.79 -0.96
C TYR A 144 4.82 -8.43 -2.34
N ILE A 145 5.31 -9.65 -2.39
CA ILE A 145 5.53 -10.43 -3.61
C ILE A 145 4.53 -11.58 -3.60
N HIS A 146 3.68 -11.63 -4.61
CA HIS A 146 2.64 -12.63 -4.77
C HIS A 146 3.08 -13.68 -5.78
N ILE A 147 3.07 -14.94 -5.35
CA ILE A 147 3.51 -16.07 -6.15
C ILE A 147 2.46 -17.18 -6.09
N ALA A 148 2.17 -17.80 -7.23
CA ALA A 148 1.47 -19.06 -7.37
C ALA A 148 2.11 -19.84 -8.54
N GLU A 149 2.37 -21.14 -8.35
CA GLU A 149 2.81 -22.00 -9.44
C GLU A 149 1.61 -22.29 -10.36
N LEU A 150 1.75 -21.94 -11.65
CA LEU A 150 0.68 -22.04 -12.64
C LEU A 150 0.84 -23.26 -13.56
N GLU A 151 2.03 -23.85 -13.60
CA GLU A 151 2.36 -25.01 -14.43
C GLU A 151 2.42 -26.28 -13.56
N GLU A 152 1.74 -27.36 -13.97
CA GLU A 152 1.84 -28.64 -13.28
C GLU A 152 3.15 -29.32 -13.67
N LEU A 153 4.14 -29.26 -12.78
CA LEU A 153 5.48 -29.80 -13.03
C LEU A 153 5.50 -31.32 -12.87
N LYS A 154 6.23 -32.01 -13.75
CA LYS A 154 6.45 -33.45 -13.64
C LYS A 154 7.32 -33.80 -12.43
N ALA A 155 7.33 -35.06 -12.03
CA ALA A 155 8.09 -35.53 -10.86
C ALA A 155 9.61 -35.24 -10.92
N ASN A 156 10.19 -35.12 -12.12
CA ASN A 156 11.59 -34.77 -12.35
C ASN A 156 11.84 -33.28 -12.62
N GLU A 157 10.79 -32.46 -12.61
CA GLU A 157 10.84 -31.03 -12.83
C GLU A 157 10.61 -30.30 -11.50
N SER A 158 11.27 -29.17 -11.33
CA SER A 158 11.07 -28.33 -10.15
C SER A 158 11.27 -26.86 -10.47
N ARG A 159 10.53 -26.02 -9.76
CA ARG A 159 10.77 -24.58 -9.69
C ARG A 159 11.17 -24.23 -8.28
N VAL A 160 12.45 -23.90 -8.11
CA VAL A 160 13.02 -23.49 -6.83
C VAL A 160 13.90 -22.26 -7.06
N PHE A 161 13.66 -21.22 -6.28
CA PHE A 161 14.36 -19.94 -6.46
C PHE A 161 14.60 -19.22 -5.14
N ASN A 162 15.55 -18.30 -5.18
CA ASN A 162 15.85 -17.37 -4.11
C ASN A 162 15.47 -15.95 -4.53
N ILE A 163 15.26 -15.10 -3.54
CA ILE A 163 15.05 -13.67 -3.70
C ILE A 163 16.17 -12.97 -2.95
N SER A 164 16.87 -12.07 -3.64
CA SER A 164 17.83 -11.16 -3.02
C SER A 164 17.30 -9.73 -3.01
N TYR A 165 17.71 -8.99 -1.98
CA TYR A 165 17.49 -7.57 -1.82
C TYR A 165 18.85 -6.87 -1.76
N ASN A 166 19.10 -5.96 -2.69
CA ASN A 166 20.39 -5.26 -2.87
C ASN A 166 21.60 -6.21 -2.85
N GLY A 167 21.47 -7.33 -3.57
CA GLY A 167 22.51 -8.37 -3.71
C GLY A 167 22.67 -9.29 -2.49
N LYS A 168 21.96 -9.05 -1.39
CA LYS A 168 21.96 -9.92 -0.21
C LYS A 168 20.76 -10.86 -0.24
N HIS A 169 20.94 -12.08 0.24
CA HIS A 169 19.83 -13.03 0.37
C HIS A 169 18.72 -12.43 1.25
N TRP A 170 17.48 -12.47 0.76
CA TRP A 170 16.30 -11.94 1.44
C TRP A 170 15.30 -13.03 1.79
N PHE A 171 15.04 -13.95 0.85
CA PHE A 171 14.13 -15.06 1.07
C PHE A 171 14.49 -16.26 0.19
N GLY A 172 14.25 -17.47 0.70
CA GLY A 172 14.39 -18.72 -0.03
C GLY A 172 15.36 -19.71 0.64
N PRO A 173 15.62 -20.86 0.01
CA PRO A 173 15.04 -21.30 -1.26
C PRO A 173 13.54 -21.54 -1.13
N TYR A 174 12.77 -21.08 -2.12
CA TYR A 174 11.33 -21.17 -2.15
C TYR A 174 10.86 -22.09 -3.26
N ARG A 175 9.95 -23.00 -2.92
CA ARG A 175 9.27 -23.92 -3.85
C ARG A 175 7.77 -23.64 -3.78
N PRO A 176 7.18 -22.95 -4.77
CA PRO A 176 5.74 -22.72 -4.79
C PRO A 176 4.98 -24.04 -4.96
N SER A 177 3.81 -24.12 -4.33
CA SER A 177 2.88 -25.25 -4.53
C SER A 177 1.95 -24.94 -5.71
N TYR A 178 1.65 -25.97 -6.50
CA TYR A 178 0.77 -25.87 -7.67
C TYR A 178 -0.59 -25.29 -7.30
N LEU A 179 -1.02 -24.24 -8.01
CA LEU A 179 -2.27 -23.51 -7.81
C LEU A 179 -2.52 -23.01 -6.39
N SER A 180 -1.46 -22.74 -5.62
CA SER A 180 -1.56 -22.17 -4.27
C SER A 180 -0.90 -20.79 -4.23
N ALA A 181 -1.67 -19.78 -3.86
CA ALA A 181 -1.17 -18.42 -3.68
C ALA A 181 -0.41 -18.28 -2.37
N HIS A 182 0.79 -17.69 -2.45
CA HIS A 182 1.61 -17.33 -1.31
C HIS A 182 2.09 -15.88 -1.43
N ILE A 183 2.23 -15.21 -0.28
CA ILE A 183 2.74 -13.84 -0.21
C ILE A 183 4.03 -13.87 0.59
N ILE A 184 5.10 -13.39 -0.03
CA ILE A 184 6.38 -13.13 0.62
C ILE A 184 6.47 -11.62 0.82
N PHE A 185 6.65 -11.16 2.05
CA PHE A 185 6.62 -9.72 2.34
C PHE A 185 7.71 -9.30 3.31
N SER A 186 8.05 -8.01 3.27
CA SER A 186 9.03 -7.41 4.18
C SER A 186 8.50 -7.42 5.62
N GLN A 187 9.24 -8.02 6.55
CA GLN A 187 8.90 -7.97 7.99
C GLN A 187 9.24 -6.60 8.62
N TYR A 188 10.26 -5.94 8.08
CA TYR A 188 10.76 -4.64 8.51
C TYR A 188 10.86 -3.69 7.31
N PRO A 189 10.68 -2.38 7.50
CA PRO A 189 10.81 -1.43 6.41
C PRO A 189 12.27 -1.33 5.95
N SER A 190 12.45 -1.29 4.63
CA SER A 190 13.76 -1.09 4.00
C SER A 190 13.96 0.37 3.59
N THR A 191 15.18 0.86 3.69
CA THR A 191 15.56 2.24 3.34
C THR A 191 16.67 2.22 2.28
N GLY A 192 16.61 3.17 1.34
CA GLY A 192 17.61 3.31 0.29
C GLY A 192 17.08 4.07 -0.93
N ASN A 193 18.00 4.67 -1.69
CA ASN A 193 17.71 5.42 -2.92
C ASN A 193 17.26 4.52 -4.09
N GLU A 194 17.90 3.35 -4.23
CA GLU A 194 17.55 2.33 -5.20
C GLU A 194 17.48 0.98 -4.48
N GLN A 195 16.29 0.41 -4.48
CA GLN A 195 15.96 -0.82 -3.77
C GLN A 195 15.72 -1.91 -4.81
N LYS A 196 16.75 -2.71 -5.06
CA LYS A 196 16.78 -3.74 -6.10
C LYS A 196 16.41 -5.10 -5.52
N PHE A 197 15.40 -5.72 -6.11
CA PHE A 197 15.02 -7.09 -5.86
C PHE A 197 15.37 -7.95 -7.08
N SER A 198 15.97 -9.11 -6.82
CA SER A 198 16.33 -10.08 -7.85
C SER A 198 15.83 -11.46 -7.46
N ILE A 199 14.99 -12.06 -8.30
CA ILE A 199 14.50 -13.43 -8.11
C ILE A 199 15.27 -14.33 -9.08
N TYR A 200 15.96 -15.35 -8.57
CA TYR A 200 16.88 -16.17 -9.37
C TYR A 200 16.77 -17.65 -9.01
N ARG A 201 16.85 -18.53 -10.02
CA ARG A 201 16.70 -19.98 -9.81
C ARG A 201 17.85 -20.54 -8.96
N THR A 202 17.60 -21.60 -8.22
CA THR A 202 18.66 -22.42 -7.62
C THR A 202 19.28 -23.33 -8.67
N GLU A 203 20.50 -23.81 -8.42
CA GLU A 203 21.23 -24.68 -9.36
C GLU A 203 20.44 -25.95 -9.71
N ASP A 204 19.76 -26.55 -8.73
CA ASP A 204 18.95 -27.77 -8.88
C ASP A 204 17.55 -27.53 -9.51
N SER A 205 17.15 -26.27 -9.74
CA SER A 205 15.83 -25.96 -10.30
C SER A 205 15.82 -26.16 -11.80
N THR A 206 14.86 -26.92 -12.34
CA THR A 206 14.75 -27.12 -13.79
C THR A 206 14.02 -25.96 -14.48
N HIS A 207 13.20 -25.22 -13.73
CA HIS A 207 12.42 -24.09 -14.23
C HIS A 207 12.96 -22.74 -13.71
N PRO A 208 12.82 -21.66 -14.51
CA PRO A 208 13.08 -20.29 -14.07
C PRO A 208 12.14 -19.84 -12.94
N PRO A 209 12.44 -18.75 -12.23
CA PRO A 209 11.52 -18.19 -11.23
C PRO A 209 10.19 -17.73 -11.85
N ILE A 210 9.18 -17.58 -11.00
CA ILE A 210 7.82 -17.16 -11.37
C ILE A 210 7.36 -16.02 -10.46
N LEU A 211 6.60 -15.08 -11.02
CA LEU A 211 6.10 -13.91 -10.28
C LEU A 211 4.72 -13.50 -10.80
N ASN A 212 3.71 -13.44 -9.93
CA ASN A 212 2.34 -13.12 -10.30
C ASN A 212 1.99 -11.65 -10.03
N ALA A 213 2.37 -11.11 -8.86
CA ALA A 213 2.04 -9.74 -8.52
C ALA A 213 3.02 -9.12 -7.52
N ILE A 214 3.06 -7.79 -7.46
CA ILE A 214 3.88 -7.02 -6.52
C ILE A 214 3.02 -5.90 -5.91
N GLU A 215 3.08 -5.71 -4.59
CA GLU A 215 2.59 -4.50 -3.94
C GLU A 215 3.74 -3.79 -3.21
N ILE A 216 3.75 -2.45 -3.28
CA ILE A 216 4.78 -1.60 -2.68
C ILE A 216 4.08 -0.48 -1.91
N TYR A 217 4.51 -0.28 -0.68
CA TYR A 217 4.03 0.77 0.21
C TYR A 217 5.18 1.54 0.83
N LEU A 218 5.06 2.85 0.91
CA LEU A 218 5.98 3.70 1.67
C LEU A 218 5.46 3.89 3.09
N VAL A 219 6.36 4.02 4.05
CA VAL A 219 6.00 4.41 5.42
C VAL A 219 5.80 5.90 5.45
N LYS A 220 4.59 6.30 5.86
CA LYS A 220 4.24 7.68 6.15
C LYS A 220 4.19 7.89 7.65
N ASN A 221 5.13 8.67 8.15
CA ASN A 221 5.08 9.18 9.51
C ASN A 221 4.35 10.51 9.48
N PHE A 222 3.23 10.60 10.18
CA PHE A 222 2.57 11.87 10.42
C PHE A 222 3.37 12.58 11.53
N SER A 223 3.92 13.75 11.21
CA SER A 223 4.83 14.49 12.09
C SER A 223 4.17 15.05 13.35
N LYS A 224 2.84 14.99 13.45
CA LYS A 224 2.07 15.41 14.61
C LYS A 224 1.31 14.21 15.15
N SER A 225 1.57 13.87 16.41
CA SER A 225 0.79 12.84 17.10
C SER A 225 -0.66 13.30 17.17
N GLU A 226 -1.58 12.37 16.91
CA GLU A 226 -2.98 12.54 17.25
C GLU A 226 -3.08 12.97 18.72
N MET A 227 -3.99 13.90 18.99
CA MET A 227 -4.22 14.40 20.34
C MET A 227 -4.57 13.24 21.28
N VAL A 228 -4.29 13.38 22.58
CA VAL A 228 -4.64 12.32 23.53
C VAL A 228 -6.15 12.12 23.54
N GLN A 229 -6.61 10.92 23.17
CA GLN A 229 -8.01 10.58 22.95
C GLN A 229 -8.93 11.04 24.10
N LYS A 230 -8.46 10.96 25.35
CA LYS A 230 -9.22 11.42 26.52
C LYS A 230 -9.60 12.90 26.45
N ASP A 231 -8.71 13.75 25.97
CA ASP A 231 -8.95 15.19 25.86
C ASP A 231 -9.94 15.48 24.70
N VAL A 232 -9.82 14.71 23.60
CA VAL A 232 -10.76 14.73 22.47
C VAL A 232 -12.17 14.32 22.92
N ASP A 233 -12.28 13.23 23.68
CA ASP A 233 -13.57 12.74 24.19
C ASP A 233 -14.24 13.75 25.12
N VAL A 234 -13.46 14.40 26.00
CA VAL A 234 -13.96 15.44 26.92
C VAL A 234 -14.51 16.62 26.14
N ILE A 235 -13.76 17.14 25.15
CA ILE A 235 -14.20 18.32 24.41
C ILE A 235 -15.37 18.02 23.48
N LEU A 236 -15.44 16.81 22.91
CA LEU A 236 -16.59 16.34 22.13
C LEU A 236 -17.86 16.23 23.00
N ASN A 237 -17.73 15.79 24.26
CA ASN A 237 -18.84 15.79 25.20
C ASN A 237 -19.33 17.22 25.52
N ILE A 238 -18.42 18.17 25.75
CA ILE A 238 -18.78 19.59 25.94
C ILE A 238 -19.50 20.14 24.70
N LYS A 239 -18.95 19.89 23.51
CA LYS A 239 -19.55 20.28 22.23
C LYS A 239 -20.99 19.77 22.12
N SER A 240 -21.20 18.50 22.44
CA SER A 240 -22.51 17.84 22.37
C SER A 240 -23.48 18.40 23.42
N MET A 241 -23.04 18.51 24.67
CA MET A 241 -23.86 18.95 25.81
C MET A 241 -24.36 20.39 25.64
N TYR A 242 -23.51 21.29 25.14
CA TYR A 242 -23.85 22.71 24.98
C TYR A 242 -24.29 23.07 23.55
N GLY A 243 -24.40 22.09 22.65
CA GLY A 243 -24.86 22.31 21.26
C GLY A 243 -24.00 23.32 20.49
N LEU A 244 -22.69 23.37 20.76
CA LEU A 244 -21.79 24.37 20.20
C LEU A 244 -21.65 24.21 18.68
N LYS A 245 -21.93 25.29 17.94
CA LYS A 245 -21.79 25.39 16.49
C LYS A 245 -20.70 26.41 16.15
N ARG A 246 -19.44 25.98 16.25
CA ARG A 246 -18.22 26.72 15.85
C ARG A 246 -17.49 25.96 14.74
N ASN A 247 -16.26 26.35 14.42
CA ASN A 247 -15.32 25.56 13.60
C ASN A 247 -14.87 24.23 14.25
N TRP A 248 -15.58 23.75 15.27
CA TRP A 248 -15.23 22.56 16.04
C TRP A 248 -15.49 21.28 15.23
N GLN A 249 -14.62 20.97 14.27
CA GLN A 249 -14.65 19.76 13.45
C GLN A 249 -13.23 19.22 13.26
N GLY A 250 -13.08 17.88 13.19
CA GLY A 250 -11.76 17.25 13.10
C GLY A 250 -11.04 17.17 14.46
N ASP A 251 -9.71 17.17 14.45
CA ASP A 251 -8.90 17.20 15.67
C ASP A 251 -8.94 18.62 16.29
N PRO A 252 -9.15 18.76 17.62
CA PRO A 252 -9.30 20.06 18.27
C PRO A 252 -8.08 20.98 18.17
N CYS A 253 -6.87 20.42 18.15
CA CYS A 253 -5.62 21.18 18.23
C CYS A 253 -4.77 21.11 16.94
N VAL A 254 -4.99 20.11 16.07
CA VAL A 254 -4.14 19.86 14.91
C VAL A 254 -4.94 19.85 13.60
N PRO A 255 -4.50 20.57 12.55
CA PRO A 255 -3.32 21.45 12.50
C PRO A 255 -3.51 22.75 13.31
N LYS A 256 -2.41 23.36 13.76
CA LYS A 256 -2.41 24.60 14.56
C LYS A 256 -3.17 25.75 13.88
N ASP A 257 -3.11 25.83 12.55
CA ASP A 257 -3.81 26.84 11.76
C ASP A 257 -5.33 26.63 11.72
N TYR A 258 -5.81 25.47 12.17
CA TYR A 258 -7.21 25.04 12.21
C TYR A 258 -7.66 24.72 13.64
N LEU A 259 -6.97 25.26 14.64
CA LEU A 259 -7.33 25.16 16.06
C LEU A 259 -8.80 25.54 16.26
N TRP A 260 -9.52 24.72 17.04
CA TRP A 260 -10.91 25.01 17.38
C TRP A 260 -11.02 26.35 18.13
N GLU A 261 -11.95 27.19 17.68
CA GLU A 261 -12.16 28.53 18.21
C GLU A 261 -12.51 28.48 19.71
N GLY A 262 -11.73 29.21 20.49
CA GLY A 262 -11.85 29.27 21.94
C GLY A 262 -11.01 28.21 22.68
N LEU A 263 -10.34 27.29 21.98
CA LEU A 263 -9.37 26.42 22.62
C LEU A 263 -7.99 27.06 22.61
N ASP A 264 -7.21 26.79 23.65
CA ASP A 264 -5.76 26.93 23.62
C ASP A 264 -5.11 25.57 23.83
N CYS A 265 -4.06 25.28 23.07
CA CYS A 265 -3.36 24.00 23.11
C CYS A 265 -1.86 24.18 23.30
N SER A 266 -1.25 23.34 24.14
CA SER A 266 0.20 23.30 24.28
C SER A 266 0.84 22.48 23.16
N TYR A 267 1.95 22.97 22.59
CA TYR A 267 2.71 22.30 21.54
C TYR A 267 4.16 22.09 21.98
N ASN A 268 4.50 20.88 22.44
CA ASN A 268 5.84 20.56 22.95
C ASN A 268 6.59 19.64 21.96
N GLY A 269 6.98 20.19 20.81
CA GLY A 269 7.76 19.45 19.81
C GLY A 269 7.00 18.25 19.24
N TYR A 270 7.45 17.04 19.56
CA TYR A 270 6.85 15.78 19.10
C TYR A 270 5.75 15.24 20.03
N ASP A 271 5.55 15.85 21.21
CA ASP A 271 4.51 15.41 22.13
C ASP A 271 3.11 15.70 21.55
N PRO A 272 2.12 14.82 21.81
CA PRO A 272 0.74 15.09 21.45
C PRO A 272 0.27 16.41 22.07
N PRO A 273 -0.40 17.28 21.29
CA PRO A 273 -0.92 18.53 21.84
C PRO A 273 -1.98 18.25 22.92
N ARG A 274 -2.09 19.19 23.86
CA ARG A 274 -3.02 19.11 24.99
C ARG A 274 -3.85 20.39 25.05
N ILE A 275 -5.15 20.27 25.26
CA ILE A 275 -6.02 21.43 25.53
C ILE A 275 -5.65 21.92 26.92
N ILE A 276 -5.21 23.18 27.00
CA ILE A 276 -4.81 23.82 28.27
C ILE A 276 -5.87 24.83 28.74
N SER A 277 -6.76 25.30 27.87
CA SER A 277 -7.90 26.16 28.26
C SER A 277 -9.05 26.14 27.22
N LEU A 278 -10.22 26.63 27.67
CA LEU A 278 -11.49 26.79 26.94
C LEU A 278 -12.07 28.19 27.15
#